data_AF-A0A951GDN3-F1
#
_entry.id   AF-A0A951GDN3-F1
#
_cell.length_a   1.000
_cell.length_b   1.000
_cell.length_c   1.000
_cell.angle_alpha   90.00
_cell.angle_beta   90.00
_cell.angle_gamma   90.00
#
_symmetry.space_group_name_H-M   'P 1'
#
loop_
_entity.id
_entity.type
_entity.pdbx_description
1 polymer ?
#
loop_
_entity_poly.entity_id
_entity_poly.type
_entity_poly.pdbx_seq_one_letter_code
_entity_poly.pdbx_strand_id
1 'polypeptide(L)'
;MSIVMGLDQHRAQISAEWLDTVTGEISRARIVPADRAGVRKFLPRLRGDGLEVALEPTTGWRFVVEELDESMPRCTWPSRPRLPR
;
A
#
# COMPACT_ATOMS: atom_id res chain seq x y z
N MET A 1 -15.01 -7.19 0.39
CA MET A 1 -13.90 -7.25 -0.59
C MET A 1 -12.57 -7.46 0.11
N SER A 2 -11.82 -8.52 -0.21
CA SER A 2 -10.49 -8.77 0.34
C SER A 2 -9.49 -8.54 -0.77
N ILE A 3 -8.53 -7.63 -0.56
CA ILE A 3 -7.52 -7.28 -1.55
C ILE A 3 -6.16 -7.71 -1.02
N VAL A 4 -5.35 -8.32 -1.88
CA VAL A 4 -3.92 -8.54 -1.64
C VAL A 4 -3.15 -7.55 -2.50
N MET A 5 -2.28 -6.74 -1.88
CA MET A 5 -1.54 -5.67 -2.56
C MET A 5 -0.03 -5.80 -2.36
N GLY A 6 0.70 -5.66 -3.46
CA GLY A 6 2.13 -5.42 -3.48
C GLY A 6 2.44 -3.94 -3.68
N LEU A 7 3.34 -3.40 -2.86
CA LEU A 7 3.90 -2.06 -3.01
C LEU A 7 5.42 -2.15 -3.16
N ASP A 8 5.94 -1.44 -4.16
CA ASP A 8 7.37 -1.23 -4.36
C ASP A 8 7.64 0.28 -4.37
N GLN A 9 8.48 0.72 -3.44
CA GLN A 9 8.91 2.11 -3.38
C GLN A 9 10.33 2.20 -3.94
N HIS A 10 10.48 2.89 -5.06
CA HIS A 10 11.78 3.16 -5.67
C HIS A 10 11.96 4.65 -5.95
N ARG A 11 12.90 5.28 -5.23
CA ARG A 11 13.26 6.70 -5.38
C ARG A 11 12.08 7.65 -5.15
N ALA A 12 11.55 8.28 -6.21
CA ALA A 12 10.45 9.24 -6.15
C ALA A 12 9.12 8.66 -6.68
N GLN A 13 9.03 7.34 -6.78
CA GLN A 13 7.85 6.62 -7.28
C GLN A 13 7.45 5.50 -6.30
N ILE A 14 6.14 5.27 -6.20
CA ILE A 14 5.58 4.02 -5.63
C ILE A 14 4.80 3.31 -6.73
N SER A 15 5.11 2.04 -6.95
CA SER A 15 4.34 1.14 -7.80
C SER A 15 3.40 0.32 -6.92
N ALA A 16 2.14 0.21 -7.32
CA ALA A 16 1.14 -0.58 -6.62
C ALA A 16 0.47 -1.55 -7.59
N GLU A 17 0.37 -2.81 -7.19
CA GLU A 17 -0.44 -3.84 -7.85
C GLU A 17 -1.30 -4.52 -6.81
N TRP A 18 -2.57 -4.76 -7.12
CA TRP A 18 -3.46 -5.45 -6.21
C TRP A 18 -4.44 -6.36 -6.91
N LEU A 19 -4.79 -7.45 -6.22
CA LEU A 19 -5.74 -8.47 -6.63
C LEU A 19 -6.98 -8.37 -5.75
N ASP A 20 -8.16 -8.22 -6.35
CA ASP A 20 -9.41 -8.50 -5.65
C ASP A 20 -9.61 -10.03 -5.59
N THR A 21 -9.55 -10.60 -4.40
CA THR A 21 -9.63 -12.05 -4.23
C THR A 21 -11.03 -12.62 -4.46
N VAL A 22 -12.05 -11.76 -4.58
CA VAL A 22 -13.43 -12.18 -4.88
C VAL A 22 -13.65 -12.26 -6.39
N THR A 23 -13.23 -11.22 -7.12
CA THR A 23 -13.46 -11.14 -8.57
C THR A 23 -12.31 -11.72 -9.40
N GLY A 24 -11.12 -11.83 -8.82
CA GLY A 24 -9.89 -12.18 -9.54
C GLY A 24 -9.30 -11.02 -10.35
N GLU A 25 -9.86 -9.81 -10.25
CA GLU A 25 -9.39 -8.65 -11.00
C GLU A 25 -8.04 -8.16 -10.47
N ILE A 26 -7.11 -7.91 -11.39
CA ILE A 26 -5.82 -7.29 -11.10
C ILE A 26 -5.86 -5.84 -11.53
N SER A 27 -5.49 -4.96 -10.62
CA SER A 27 -5.38 -3.52 -10.87
C SER A 27 -3.97 -3.02 -10.53
N ARG A 28 -3.58 -1.92 -11.17
CA ARG A 28 -2.26 -1.31 -11.02
C ARG A 28 -2.37 0.20 -10.90
N ALA A 29 -1.48 0.78 -10.12
CA ALA A 29 -1.33 2.23 -10.03
C ALA A 29 0.13 2.63 -9.84
N ARG A 30 0.39 3.90 -10.14
CA ARG A 30 1.67 4.54 -9.90
C ARG A 30 1.43 5.86 -9.17
N ILE A 31 2.18 6.10 -8.10
CA ILE A 31 2.14 7.32 -7.30
C ILE A 31 3.44 8.08 -7.54
N VAL A 32 3.32 9.29 -8.10
CA VAL A 32 4.44 10.22 -8.32
C VAL A 32 3.95 11.64 -7.98
N PRO A 33 4.68 12.39 -7.14
CA PRO A 33 5.86 11.96 -6.39
C PRO A 33 5.52 10.92 -5.30
N ALA A 34 6.53 10.17 -4.83
CA ALA A 34 6.42 9.27 -3.68
C ALA A 34 6.36 10.08 -2.38
N ASP A 35 5.20 10.70 -2.13
CA ASP A 35 4.93 11.48 -0.93
C ASP A 35 3.61 11.09 -0.26
N ARG A 36 3.39 11.63 0.95
CA ARG A 36 2.19 11.36 1.75
C ARG A 36 0.91 11.79 1.03
N ALA A 37 0.93 12.92 0.33
CA ALA A 37 -0.25 13.44 -0.35
C ALA A 37 -0.70 12.51 -1.48
N GLY A 38 0.26 11.96 -2.24
CA GLY A 38 0.03 10.96 -3.26
C GLY A 38 -0.56 9.67 -2.69
N VAL A 39 0.01 9.17 -1.60
CA VAL A 39 -0.52 7.96 -0.92
C VAL A 39 -1.95 8.20 -0.41
N ARG A 40 -2.22 9.31 0.27
CA ARG A 40 -3.58 9.66 0.75
C ARG A 40 -4.61 9.75 -0.38
N LYS A 41 -4.22 10.23 -1.56
CA LYS A 41 -5.11 10.26 -2.74
C LYS A 41 -5.30 8.88 -3.38
N PHE A 42 -4.34 7.98 -3.20
CA PHE A 42 -4.38 6.62 -3.74
C PHE A 42 -5.28 5.70 -2.89
N LEU A 43 -5.11 5.70 -1.57
CA LEU A 43 -5.77 4.74 -0.67
C LEU A 43 -7.30 4.62 -0.80
N PRO A 44 -8.08 5.71 -1.06
CA PRO A 44 -9.53 5.60 -1.29
C PRO A 44 -9.93 4.73 -2.50
N ARG A 45 -8.99 4.39 -3.39
CA ARG A 45 -9.23 3.46 -4.50
C ARG A 45 -9.36 2.01 -4.03
N LEU A 46 -8.75 1.66 -2.90
CA LEU A 46 -8.83 0.34 -2.29
C LEU A 46 -10.14 0.27 -1.49
N ARG A 47 -11.05 -0.66 -1.84
CA ARG A 47 -12.37 -0.79 -1.21
C ARG A 47 -12.25 -1.47 0.17
N GLY A 48 -13.00 -0.99 1.15
CA GLY A 48 -12.62 -1.00 2.57
C GLY A 48 -13.01 -2.20 3.45
N ASP A 49 -12.97 -3.44 2.97
CA ASP A 49 -13.36 -4.60 3.80
C ASP A 49 -12.20 -5.48 4.28
N GLY A 50 -11.00 -5.33 3.72
CA GLY A 50 -9.83 -6.10 4.14
C GLY A 50 -8.69 -5.95 3.13
N LEU A 51 -7.52 -5.59 3.62
CA LEU A 51 -6.34 -5.35 2.81
C LEU A 51 -5.15 -6.07 3.42
N GLU A 52 -4.59 -7.03 2.69
CA GLU A 52 -3.31 -7.64 3.03
C GLU A 52 -2.22 -7.01 2.17
N VAL A 53 -1.17 -6.46 2.81
CA VAL A 53 -0.14 -5.69 2.12
C VAL A 53 1.23 -6.32 2.28
N ALA A 54 1.90 -6.55 1.15
CA ALA A 54 3.33 -6.75 1.08
C ALA A 54 3.99 -5.45 0.58
N LEU A 55 4.99 -4.96 1.32
CA LEU A 55 5.79 -3.80 0.91
C LEU A 55 7.24 -4.25 0.79
N GLU A 56 7.84 -4.03 -0.38
CA GLU A 56 9.29 -4.16 -0.58
C GLU A 56 9.95 -2.81 -0.25
N PRO A 57 10.66 -2.70 0.89
CA PRO A 57 11.16 -1.41 1.35
C PRO A 57 12.54 -1.08 0.76
N THR A 58 12.65 0.07 0.08
CA THR A 58 13.92 0.79 -0.13
C THR A 58 13.95 2.09 0.69
N THR A 59 14.99 2.93 0.58
CA THR A 59 15.09 4.17 1.38
C THR A 59 13.85 5.06 1.26
N GLY A 60 13.23 5.41 2.40
CA GLY A 60 12.07 6.33 2.44
C GLY A 60 10.71 5.64 2.52
N TRP A 61 10.64 4.32 2.62
CA TRP A 61 9.39 3.55 2.70
C TRP A 61 8.47 3.87 3.90
N ARG A 62 9.05 4.36 5.02
CA ARG A 62 8.37 4.44 6.32
C ARG A 62 7.03 5.18 6.28
N PHE A 63 6.95 6.30 5.58
CA PHE A 63 5.72 7.08 5.54
C PHE A 63 4.58 6.30 4.88
N VAL A 64 4.85 5.39 3.94
CA VAL A 64 3.82 4.58 3.28
C VAL A 64 3.11 3.68 4.29
N VAL A 65 3.87 3.06 5.20
CA VAL A 65 3.30 2.22 6.27
C VAL A 65 2.51 3.07 7.26
N GLU A 66 3.03 4.24 7.64
CA GLU A 66 2.31 5.15 8.54
C GLU A 66 0.97 5.61 7.95
N GLU A 67 0.93 5.95 6.66
CA GLU A 67 -0.31 6.35 5.98
C GLU A 67 -1.31 5.19 5.83
N LEU A 68 -0.82 3.96 5.61
CA LEU A 68 -1.65 2.76 5.59
C LEU A 68 -2.24 2.47 6.96
N ASP A 69 -1.44 2.55 8.03
CA ASP A 69 -1.92 2.34 9.40
C ASP A 69 -2.96 3.40 9.80
N GLU A 70 -2.76 4.66 9.41
CA GLU A 70 -3.68 5.76 9.71
C GLU A 70 -4.99 5.66 8.91
N SER A 71 -4.92 5.31 7.62
CA SER A 71 -6.07 5.37 6.72
C SER A 71 -6.82 4.04 6.58
N MET A 72 -6.18 2.91 6.86
CA MET A 72 -6.70 1.57 6.62
C MET A 72 -6.71 0.73 7.92
N PRO A 73 -7.73 0.91 8.79
CA PRO A 73 -7.79 0.26 10.11
C PRO A 73 -7.93 -1.27 10.06
N ARG A 74 -8.26 -1.85 8.89
CA ARG A 74 -8.35 -3.30 8.66
C ARG A 74 -7.21 -3.82 7.78
N CYS A 75 -6.09 -3.10 7.72
CA CYS A 75 -4.89 -3.51 7.01
C CYS A 75 -4.13 -4.58 7.81
N THR A 76 -3.75 -5.67 7.16
CA THR A 76 -2.89 -6.72 7.72
C THR A 76 -1.59 -6.82 6.94
N TRP A 77 -0.55 -7.28 7.64
CA TRP A 77 0.81 -7.39 7.10
C TRP A 77 1.32 -8.82 7.34
N PRO A 78 1.62 -9.61 6.31
CA PRO A 78 2.24 -10.93 6.47
C PRO A 78 3.67 -10.79 7.01
N SER A 79 4.39 -9.72 6.64
CA SER A 79 5.72 -9.38 7.13
C SER A 79 5.85 -7.87 7.34
N ARG A 80 5.27 -7.33 8.41
CA ARG A 80 5.32 -5.88 8.70
C ARG A 80 6.78 -5.43 8.82
N PRO A 81 7.25 -4.48 7.99
CA PRO A 81 8.61 -3.99 8.13
C PRO A 81 8.75 -3.27 9.48
N ARG A 82 9.80 -3.61 10.23
CA ARG A 82 10.02 -3.07 11.57
C ARG A 82 10.32 -1.58 11.47
N LEU A 83 9.50 -0.75 12.12
CA LEU A 83 9.80 0.66 12.30
C LEU A 83 11.05 0.77 13.22
N PRO A 84 12.16 1.38 12.76
CA PRO A 84 13.23 1.73 13.69
C PRO A 84 12.69 2.70 14.74
N ARG A 85 13.07 2.47 16.00
CA ARG A 85 12.69 3.32 17.13
C ARG A 85 13.17 4.74 16.92
#